data_AF-A0A9P1FS99-F1
#
_entry.id   AF-A0A9P1FS99-F1
#
_cell.length_a   1.000
_cell.length_b   1.000
_cell.length_c   1.000
_cell.angle_alpha   90.00
_cell.angle_beta   90.00
_cell.angle_gamma   90.00
#
_symmetry.space_group_name_H-M   'P 1'
#
loop_
_entity.id
_entity.type
_entity.pdbx_description
1 polymer ?
#
loop_
_entity_poly.entity_id
_entity_poly.type
_entity_poly.pdbx_seq_one_letter_code
_entity_poly.pdbx_strand_id
1 'polypeptide(L)'
;MAWVLLGSLGVTASAQFNLHNYGVELSHPPACAPLRDAEVPKAATVGFVFGALAASASYWIKKRQEERMQPNKVSHPREWAIWTRLDRKRRGFVTRKDIRSLCYRFESDEHADHLSKLLDPYGMDYITFRTFIKHFKAVQMMRQAARLKLWHRCCGIGVAGNVAGHMAQAGEAGQESHSAQKPAALFVYYVPPHPYTVSDFQADKRRLEEFPVTYAVIEYPKLPGACKVQVEPELGLLVDIVYSKDRKKVDHLVPRRVAAFNDCSIRSLEGANKLSMKKNWGHASKGISLRSFPIDSFAPGTFVDHLALVSYMKRDGEVYQYSVKAPARNYLLFHQPLLDWIVEQMNEQKDTDKWEEIWPQLQQGDYPTSSWIALGAGEYTDYGSTHFLKPLDEIVVVVYDERQMPDGPDMTSVLGMFEDNPPPDGAVMLHQTFV
;
A
#
# COMPACT_ATOMS: atom_id res chain seq x y z
N MET A 1 48.94 -15.95 -43.99
CA MET A 1 49.48 -15.49 -42.69
C MET A 1 48.61 -16.15 -41.62
N ALA A 2 48.92 -17.28 -40.96
CA ALA A 2 50.21 -17.73 -40.37
C ALA A 2 50.69 -16.72 -39.30
N TRP A 3 50.91 -17.00 -38.00
CA TRP A 3 51.18 -18.20 -37.15
C TRP A 3 50.51 -17.99 -35.75
N VAL A 4 50.28 -18.93 -34.78
CA VAL A 4 50.25 -20.42 -34.67
C VAL A 4 49.78 -20.85 -33.23
N LEU A 5 49.49 -22.16 -32.98
CA LEU A 5 49.37 -22.96 -31.71
C LEU A 5 48.52 -22.43 -30.50
N LEU A 6 47.54 -23.16 -29.92
CA LEU A 6 47.50 -24.46 -29.18
C LEU A 6 47.93 -24.34 -27.68
N GLY A 7 47.08 -24.77 -26.74
CA GLY A 7 47.48 -24.93 -25.32
C GLY A 7 46.34 -24.95 -24.29
N SER A 8 45.84 -26.12 -23.93
CA SER A 8 44.98 -26.34 -22.75
C SER A 8 45.81 -26.69 -21.51
N LEU A 9 45.54 -26.06 -20.37
CA LEU A 9 45.80 -26.46 -18.96
C LEU A 9 45.18 -25.34 -18.09
N GLY A 10 44.53 -25.57 -16.95
CA GLY A 10 45.02 -26.30 -15.78
C GLY A 10 45.44 -25.27 -14.74
N VAL A 11 44.51 -24.79 -13.90
CA VAL A 11 44.79 -23.76 -12.88
C VAL A 11 44.95 -24.39 -11.49
N THR A 12 46.20 -24.47 -11.05
CA THR A 12 46.60 -24.72 -9.66
C THR A 12 46.84 -23.40 -8.90
N ALA A 13 46.91 -23.47 -7.56
CA ALA A 13 46.82 -22.33 -6.66
C ALA A 13 48.12 -21.51 -6.44
N SER A 14 47.96 -20.21 -6.16
CA SER A 14 48.79 -19.37 -5.25
C SER A 14 48.12 -17.97 -5.16
N ALA A 15 47.66 -17.41 -4.04
CA ALA A 15 48.28 -17.11 -2.72
C ALA A 15 48.91 -15.70 -2.62
N GLN A 16 48.98 -15.16 -1.38
CA GLN A 16 49.50 -13.84 -0.95
C GLN A 16 48.54 -12.62 -1.16
N PHE A 17 48.58 -11.50 -0.42
CA PHE A 17 49.40 -11.03 0.73
C PHE A 17 48.45 -10.66 1.92
N ASN A 18 48.62 -11.14 3.16
CA ASN A 18 49.60 -10.82 4.21
C ASN A 18 49.17 -9.68 5.18
N LEU A 19 48.92 -10.04 6.44
CA LEU A 19 48.83 -9.16 7.62
C LEU A 19 50.14 -9.26 8.40
N HIS A 20 50.70 -8.12 8.82
CA HIS A 20 51.87 -8.01 9.69
C HIS A 20 51.76 -6.67 10.43
N ASN A 21 51.70 -6.62 11.77
CA ASN A 21 52.82 -6.61 12.74
C ASN A 21 52.20 -6.44 14.16
N TYR A 22 52.80 -6.71 15.34
CA TYR A 22 53.97 -7.49 15.80
C TYR A 22 53.84 -7.68 17.35
N GLY A 23 54.50 -8.70 17.95
CA GLY A 23 54.69 -8.85 19.42
C GLY A 23 53.77 -9.89 20.09
N VAL A 24 54.12 -11.15 20.41
CA VAL A 24 55.25 -11.75 21.19
C VAL A 24 55.06 -11.48 22.71
N GLU A 25 55.05 -12.46 23.64
CA GLU A 25 55.68 -13.80 23.69
C GLU A 25 54.86 -14.87 24.49
N LEU A 26 55.24 -16.15 24.40
CA LEU A 26 54.65 -17.29 25.13
C LEU A 26 55.69 -17.99 26.02
N SER A 27 55.28 -18.51 27.19
CA SER A 27 56.10 -19.41 28.02
C SER A 27 55.31 -20.63 28.53
N HIS A 28 56.04 -21.68 28.95
CA HIS A 28 55.57 -23.09 29.00
C HIS A 28 54.54 -23.43 30.11
N PRO A 29 53.78 -24.54 29.93
CA PRO A 29 52.74 -24.98 30.89
C PRO A 29 53.30 -25.83 32.05
N PRO A 30 52.71 -25.75 33.27
CA PRO A 30 52.99 -26.70 34.34
C PRO A 30 52.13 -27.98 34.24
N ALA A 31 52.61 -29.05 34.87
CA ALA A 31 52.08 -30.42 34.72
C ALA A 31 50.77 -30.73 35.49
N CYS A 32 50.11 -31.83 35.09
CA CYS A 32 48.92 -32.37 35.74
C CYS A 32 49.07 -32.63 37.25
N ALA A 33 48.02 -32.29 37.99
CA ALA A 33 47.73 -32.78 39.34
C ALA A 33 46.37 -33.50 39.34
N PRO A 34 46.14 -34.53 40.18
CA PRO A 34 45.03 -35.45 40.01
C PRO A 34 43.66 -34.86 40.41
N LEU A 35 42.62 -35.35 39.74
CA LEU A 35 41.22 -35.09 40.05
C LEU A 35 40.92 -35.40 41.53
N ARG A 36 40.40 -34.41 42.25
CA ARG A 36 39.61 -34.63 43.47
C ARG A 36 38.14 -34.48 43.10
N ASP A 37 37.31 -35.40 43.57
CA ASP A 37 35.85 -35.30 43.44
C ASP A 37 35.36 -34.03 44.14
N ALA A 38 34.94 -33.05 43.34
CA ALA A 38 34.29 -31.86 43.85
C ALA A 38 32.82 -32.21 44.13
N GLU A 39 32.47 -32.40 45.40
CA GLU A 39 31.06 -32.41 45.82
C GLU A 39 30.42 -31.08 45.41
N VAL A 40 29.61 -31.10 44.35
CA VAL A 40 28.79 -29.95 43.97
C VAL A 40 27.83 -29.69 45.13
N PRO A 41 27.89 -28.52 45.79
CA PRO A 41 27.03 -28.26 46.94
C PRO A 41 25.57 -28.29 46.46
N LYS A 42 24.75 -29.15 47.08
CA LYS A 42 23.33 -29.34 46.71
C LYS A 42 22.56 -28.03 46.56
N ALA A 43 22.94 -26.99 47.31
CA ALA A 43 22.41 -25.63 47.19
C ALA A 43 22.56 -24.99 45.79
N ALA A 44 23.67 -25.21 45.09
CA ALA A 44 23.89 -24.67 43.74
C ALA A 44 22.98 -25.34 42.70
N THR A 45 22.87 -26.68 42.77
CA THR A 45 21.95 -27.47 41.92
C THR A 45 20.49 -27.09 42.19
N VAL A 46 20.11 -26.92 43.46
CA VAL A 46 18.77 -26.45 43.85
C VAL A 46 18.53 -25.03 43.34
N GLY A 47 19.47 -24.10 43.49
CA GLY A 47 19.35 -22.72 42.97
C GLY A 47 19.16 -22.66 41.46
N PHE A 48 19.88 -23.48 40.69
CA PHE A 48 19.75 -23.54 39.24
C PHE A 48 18.41 -24.16 38.80
N VAL A 49 17.96 -25.23 39.48
CA VAL A 49 16.65 -25.86 39.23
C VAL A 49 15.49 -24.92 39.60
N PHE A 50 15.55 -24.21 40.73
CA PHE A 50 14.55 -23.21 41.09
C PHE A 50 14.57 -22.01 40.14
N GLY A 51 15.75 -21.55 39.68
CA GLY A 51 15.86 -20.51 38.66
C GLY A 51 15.23 -20.91 37.32
N ALA A 52 15.51 -22.13 36.84
CA ALA A 52 14.93 -22.67 35.61
C ALA A 52 13.42 -22.91 35.74
N LEU A 53 12.93 -23.39 36.88
CA LEU A 53 11.51 -23.56 37.18
C LEU A 53 10.79 -22.22 37.32
N ALA A 54 11.39 -21.21 37.95
CA ALA A 54 10.82 -19.87 38.07
C ALA A 54 10.75 -19.16 36.72
N ALA A 55 11.82 -19.26 35.89
CA ALA A 55 11.81 -18.77 34.52
C ALA A 55 10.76 -19.48 33.65
N SER A 56 10.65 -20.81 33.77
CA SER A 56 9.63 -21.61 33.07
C SER A 56 8.21 -21.27 33.53
N ALA A 57 7.98 -21.13 34.85
CA ALA A 57 6.70 -20.73 35.39
C ALA A 57 6.31 -19.32 34.94
N SER A 58 7.26 -18.38 34.94
CA SER A 58 7.05 -17.01 34.45
C SER A 58 6.74 -16.99 32.96
N TYR A 59 7.43 -17.79 32.15
CA TYR A 59 7.13 -18.01 30.74
C TYR A 59 5.72 -18.60 30.53
N TRP A 60 5.33 -19.63 31.28
CA TRP A 60 4.00 -20.24 31.18
C TRP A 60 2.88 -19.33 31.71
N ILE A 61 3.13 -18.51 32.73
CA ILE A 61 2.19 -17.50 33.23
C ILE A 61 2.01 -16.39 32.19
N LYS A 62 3.11 -15.84 31.66
CA LYS A 62 3.08 -14.82 30.61
C LYS A 62 2.38 -15.34 29.35
N LYS A 63 2.75 -16.53 28.89
CA LYS A 63 2.10 -17.22 27.76
C LYS A 63 0.61 -17.46 28.00
N ARG A 64 0.19 -17.87 29.21
CA ARG A 64 -1.24 -17.99 29.56
C ARG A 64 -1.96 -16.64 29.66
N GLN A 65 -1.26 -15.55 30.01
CA GLN A 65 -1.82 -14.20 29.99
C GLN A 65 -1.98 -13.70 28.55
N GLU A 66 -0.99 -13.91 27.69
CA GLU A 66 -1.05 -13.64 26.25
C GLU A 66 -2.16 -14.47 25.57
N GLU A 67 -2.28 -15.76 25.90
CA GLU A 67 -3.37 -16.64 25.44
C GLU A 67 -4.75 -16.18 25.93
N ARG A 68 -4.84 -15.51 27.08
CA ARG A 68 -6.07 -14.93 27.66
C ARG A 68 -6.44 -13.56 27.11
N MET A 69 -5.49 -12.77 26.60
CA MET A 69 -5.82 -11.49 25.98
C MET A 69 -6.66 -11.72 24.71
N GLN A 70 -7.77 -11.00 24.58
CA GLN A 70 -8.54 -10.97 23.34
C GLN A 70 -7.72 -10.21 22.29
N PRO A 71 -7.49 -10.78 21.09
CA PRO A 71 -6.88 -10.06 19.99
C PRO A 71 -7.68 -8.78 19.66
N ASN A 72 -6.99 -7.71 19.27
CA ASN A 72 -7.55 -6.37 19.15
C ASN A 72 -6.77 -5.52 18.12
N LYS A 73 -7.20 -4.27 17.89
CA LYS A 73 -6.54 -3.32 16.97
C LYS A 73 -5.04 -3.16 17.21
N VAL A 74 -4.58 -3.15 18.46
CA VAL A 74 -3.15 -2.92 18.77
C VAL A 74 -2.29 -4.15 18.46
N SER A 75 -2.80 -5.35 18.76
CA SER A 75 -2.06 -6.61 18.56
C SER A 75 -2.14 -7.17 17.13
N HIS A 76 -3.23 -6.89 16.41
CA HIS A 76 -3.52 -7.44 15.08
C HIS A 76 -4.17 -6.35 14.20
N PRO A 77 -3.52 -5.20 13.94
CA PRO A 77 -4.15 -4.04 13.32
C PRO A 77 -4.68 -4.31 11.90
N ARG A 78 -3.95 -5.11 11.13
CA ARG A 78 -4.31 -5.48 9.76
C ARG A 78 -5.56 -6.35 9.72
N GLU A 79 -5.58 -7.39 10.55
CA GLU A 79 -6.71 -8.29 10.68
C GLU A 79 -7.91 -7.55 11.25
N TRP A 80 -7.69 -6.65 12.23
CA TRP A 80 -8.72 -5.84 12.87
C TRP A 80 -9.42 -4.90 11.89
N ALA A 81 -8.66 -4.15 11.07
CA ALA A 81 -9.23 -3.28 10.04
C ALA A 81 -10.15 -4.06 9.08
N ILE A 82 -9.83 -5.30 8.78
CA ILE A 82 -10.65 -6.13 7.89
C ILE A 82 -11.85 -6.72 8.64
N TRP A 83 -11.66 -7.04 9.92
CA TRP A 83 -12.67 -7.58 10.81
C TRP A 83 -13.81 -6.59 11.10
N THR A 84 -13.54 -5.32 11.37
CA THR A 84 -14.59 -4.31 11.64
C THR A 84 -15.53 -4.13 10.45
N ARG A 85 -14.97 -4.19 9.23
CA ARG A 85 -15.70 -4.12 7.94
C ARG A 85 -16.56 -5.37 7.64
N LEU A 86 -16.36 -6.45 8.41
CA LEU A 86 -17.21 -7.65 8.45
C LEU A 86 -18.22 -7.57 9.59
N ASP A 87 -17.78 -7.37 10.84
CA ASP A 87 -18.64 -7.24 12.02
C ASP A 87 -19.21 -5.81 12.16
N ARG A 88 -19.89 -5.34 11.11
CA ARG A 88 -20.50 -4.00 11.07
C ARG A 88 -21.54 -3.76 12.17
N LYS A 89 -22.06 -4.83 12.77
CA LYS A 89 -23.01 -4.81 13.89
C LYS A 89 -22.33 -4.87 15.27
N ARG A 90 -21.00 -4.94 15.33
CA ARG A 90 -20.17 -4.99 16.56
C ARG A 90 -20.60 -6.08 17.54
N ARG A 91 -20.95 -7.27 17.03
CA ARG A 91 -21.39 -8.39 17.87
C ARG A 91 -20.22 -9.14 18.53
N GLY A 92 -18.98 -8.87 18.11
CA GLY A 92 -17.80 -9.66 18.45
C GLY A 92 -17.63 -10.93 17.59
N PHE A 93 -18.53 -11.15 16.63
CA PHE A 93 -18.52 -12.33 15.74
C PHE A 93 -19.10 -12.02 14.35
N VAL A 94 -18.72 -12.82 13.37
CA VAL A 94 -19.21 -12.74 11.99
C VAL A 94 -19.84 -14.07 11.57
N THR A 95 -20.85 -13.98 10.72
CA THR A 95 -21.59 -15.13 10.17
C THR A 95 -21.02 -15.53 8.81
N ARG A 96 -21.35 -16.73 8.34
CA ARG A 96 -21.12 -17.14 6.95
C ARG A 96 -21.79 -16.20 5.95
N LYS A 97 -22.93 -15.58 6.33
CA LYS A 97 -23.60 -14.55 5.53
C LYS A 97 -22.73 -13.29 5.39
N ASP A 98 -22.04 -12.86 6.45
CA ASP A 98 -21.15 -11.70 6.43
C ASP A 98 -19.90 -11.98 5.57
N ILE A 99 -19.34 -13.21 5.65
CA ILE A 99 -18.25 -13.66 4.78
C ILE A 99 -18.68 -13.70 3.30
N ARG A 100 -19.83 -14.29 2.99
CA ARG A 100 -20.40 -14.29 1.62
C ARG A 100 -20.64 -12.87 1.10
N SER A 101 -21.17 -11.96 1.94
CA SER A 101 -21.37 -10.55 1.61
C SER A 101 -20.05 -9.80 1.36
N LEU A 102 -18.96 -10.17 2.05
CA LEU A 102 -17.63 -9.67 1.74
C LEU A 102 -17.18 -10.14 0.35
N CYS A 103 -17.20 -11.45 0.09
CA CYS A 103 -16.79 -12.01 -1.20
C CYS A 103 -17.58 -11.44 -2.38
N TYR A 104 -18.89 -11.23 -2.24
CA TYR A 104 -19.72 -10.55 -3.25
C TYR A 104 -19.27 -9.10 -3.50
N ARG A 105 -18.96 -8.33 -2.46
CA ARG A 105 -18.39 -6.97 -2.59
C ARG A 105 -16.99 -6.93 -3.24
N PHE A 106 -16.36 -8.09 -3.44
CA PHE A 106 -15.08 -8.26 -4.14
C PHE A 106 -15.19 -8.99 -5.47
N GLU A 107 -16.41 -9.19 -5.99
CA GLU A 107 -16.66 -9.94 -7.24
C GLU A 107 -15.93 -11.29 -7.22
N SER A 108 -15.98 -11.95 -6.06
CA SER A 108 -15.24 -13.18 -5.72
C SER A 108 -16.14 -14.20 -5.03
N ASP A 109 -17.39 -14.29 -5.48
CA ASP A 109 -18.40 -15.22 -4.98
C ASP A 109 -17.96 -16.69 -5.15
N GLU A 110 -17.14 -17.00 -6.15
CA GLU A 110 -16.53 -18.33 -6.34
C GLU A 110 -15.70 -18.81 -5.14
N HIS A 111 -15.17 -17.88 -4.33
CA HIS A 111 -14.38 -18.19 -3.13
C HIS A 111 -15.20 -18.22 -1.84
N ALA A 112 -16.45 -17.74 -1.87
CA ALA A 112 -17.24 -17.46 -0.68
C ALA A 112 -17.55 -18.72 0.15
N ASP A 113 -17.90 -19.82 -0.50
CA ASP A 113 -18.25 -21.08 0.16
C ASP A 113 -17.03 -21.82 0.70
N HIS A 114 -15.90 -21.77 -0.01
CA HIS A 114 -14.65 -22.34 0.50
C HIS A 114 -14.16 -21.58 1.74
N LEU A 115 -14.15 -20.24 1.66
CA LEU A 115 -13.73 -19.39 2.78
C LEU A 115 -14.68 -19.53 3.99
N SER A 116 -15.99 -19.65 3.75
CA SER A 116 -16.98 -19.89 4.82
C SER A 116 -16.77 -21.23 5.50
N LYS A 117 -16.50 -22.31 4.75
CA LYS A 117 -16.18 -23.64 5.31
C LYS A 117 -14.85 -23.65 6.08
N LEU A 118 -13.87 -22.86 5.65
CA LEU A 118 -12.58 -22.76 6.34
C LEU A 118 -12.67 -21.98 7.66
N LEU A 119 -13.44 -20.89 7.68
CA LEU A 119 -13.62 -20.03 8.86
C LEU A 119 -14.60 -20.61 9.88
N ASP A 120 -15.60 -21.35 9.42
CA ASP A 120 -16.60 -22.04 10.24
C ASP A 120 -16.77 -23.49 9.75
N PRO A 121 -15.86 -24.41 10.11
CA PRO A 121 -15.92 -25.80 9.63
C PRO A 121 -17.12 -26.59 10.18
N TYR A 122 -17.67 -26.19 11.33
CA TYR A 122 -18.75 -26.91 12.02
C TYR A 122 -20.15 -26.38 11.71
N GLY A 123 -20.28 -25.21 11.06
CA GLY A 123 -21.59 -24.65 10.72
C GLY A 123 -22.27 -23.92 11.88
N MET A 124 -21.49 -23.39 12.82
CA MET A 124 -22.00 -22.68 14.00
C MET A 124 -22.49 -21.27 13.67
N ASP A 125 -22.20 -20.75 12.47
CA ASP A 125 -22.45 -19.37 12.04
C ASP A 125 -21.88 -18.29 12.98
N TYR A 126 -20.87 -18.70 13.77
CA TYR A 126 -20.22 -17.94 14.83
C TYR A 126 -18.71 -17.98 14.66
N ILE A 127 -18.19 -17.19 13.72
CA ILE A 127 -16.75 -17.00 13.52
C ILE A 127 -16.33 -15.90 14.49
N THR A 128 -15.30 -16.14 15.31
CA THR A 128 -14.72 -15.11 16.21
C THR A 128 -13.53 -14.42 15.56
N PHE A 129 -13.11 -13.26 16.08
CA PHE A 129 -11.90 -12.60 15.59
C PHE A 129 -10.64 -13.47 15.75
N ARG A 130 -10.54 -14.27 16.82
CA ARG A 130 -9.45 -15.24 17.00
C ARG A 130 -9.46 -16.34 15.94
N THR A 131 -10.65 -16.84 15.55
CA THR A 131 -10.80 -17.78 14.43
C THR A 131 -10.41 -17.13 13.11
N PHE A 132 -10.81 -15.88 12.89
CA PHE A 132 -10.47 -15.11 11.70
C PHE A 132 -8.97 -14.91 11.53
N ILE A 133 -8.25 -14.50 12.58
CA ILE A 133 -6.78 -14.39 12.60
C ILE A 133 -6.12 -15.73 12.21
N LYS A 134 -6.55 -16.84 12.83
CA LYS A 134 -5.98 -18.18 12.57
C LYS A 134 -6.03 -18.58 11.09
N HIS A 135 -7.05 -18.14 10.36
CA HIS A 135 -7.27 -18.45 8.95
C HIS A 135 -7.04 -17.24 8.02
N PHE A 136 -6.44 -16.17 8.53
CA PHE A 136 -6.35 -14.89 7.82
C PHE A 136 -5.56 -14.97 6.50
N LYS A 137 -4.55 -15.85 6.41
CA LYS A 137 -3.82 -16.10 5.16
C LYS A 137 -4.75 -16.48 3.99
N ALA A 138 -5.79 -17.26 4.23
CA ALA A 138 -6.77 -17.61 3.20
C ALA A 138 -7.68 -16.43 2.82
N VAL A 139 -8.03 -15.58 3.81
CA VAL A 139 -8.74 -14.32 3.56
C VAL A 139 -7.88 -13.39 2.70
N GLN A 140 -6.57 -13.29 2.96
CA GLN A 140 -5.62 -12.53 2.15
C GLN A 140 -5.51 -13.07 0.73
N MET A 141 -5.34 -14.39 0.56
CA MET A 141 -5.26 -15.03 -0.77
C MET A 141 -6.52 -14.78 -1.61
N MET A 142 -7.71 -14.95 -1.04
CA MET A 142 -8.98 -14.62 -1.71
C MET A 142 -9.02 -13.15 -2.13
N ARG A 143 -8.66 -12.23 -1.22
CA ARG A 143 -8.65 -10.78 -1.52
C ARG A 143 -7.61 -10.40 -2.57
N GLN A 144 -6.49 -11.13 -2.66
CA GLN A 144 -5.47 -10.91 -3.67
C GLN A 144 -5.96 -11.42 -5.04
N ALA A 145 -6.54 -12.62 -5.10
CA ALA A 145 -7.15 -13.16 -6.31
C ALA A 145 -8.27 -12.23 -6.86
N ALA A 146 -9.15 -11.75 -5.97
CA ALA A 146 -10.19 -10.76 -6.28
C ALA A 146 -9.65 -9.51 -6.97
N ARG A 147 -8.56 -8.95 -6.42
CA ARG A 147 -7.92 -7.73 -6.94
C ARG A 147 -7.23 -8.00 -8.27
N LEU A 148 -6.52 -9.12 -8.38
CA LEU A 148 -5.90 -9.53 -9.64
C LEU A 148 -6.96 -9.70 -10.74
N LYS A 149 -8.10 -10.32 -10.44
CA LYS A 149 -9.26 -10.42 -11.36
C LYS A 149 -9.74 -9.04 -11.83
N LEU A 150 -9.85 -8.06 -10.92
CA LEU A 150 -10.25 -6.69 -11.29
C LEU A 150 -9.15 -5.87 -12.01
N TRP A 151 -7.86 -6.20 -11.83
CA TRP A 151 -6.74 -5.40 -12.33
C TRP A 151 -5.86 -6.11 -13.39
N HIS A 152 -6.15 -7.34 -13.80
CA HIS A 152 -5.36 -8.12 -14.76
C HIS A 152 -5.16 -7.45 -16.14
N ARG A 153 -6.01 -6.48 -16.49
CA ARG A 153 -5.91 -5.64 -17.70
C ARG A 153 -5.96 -4.13 -17.38
N CYS A 154 -5.73 -3.75 -16.11
CA CYS A 154 -5.82 -2.37 -15.63
C CYS A 154 -4.48 -1.91 -15.08
N CYS A 155 -3.92 -0.82 -15.63
CA CYS A 155 -2.75 -0.17 -15.04
C CYS A 155 -3.15 0.91 -14.02
N GLY A 156 -2.16 1.38 -13.26
CA GLY A 156 -2.29 2.47 -12.31
C GLY A 156 -1.37 3.62 -12.68
N ILE A 157 -1.93 4.79 -12.93
CA ILE A 157 -1.20 6.00 -13.34
C ILE A 157 -1.60 7.16 -12.42
N GLY A 158 -0.68 8.04 -12.06
CA GLY A 158 -1.01 9.26 -11.32
C GLY A 158 -0.56 10.52 -12.07
N VAL A 159 -1.29 11.61 -11.85
CA VAL A 159 -1.04 12.94 -12.42
C VAL A 159 -0.32 13.80 -11.39
N ALA A 160 0.98 14.02 -11.57
CA ALA A 160 1.76 14.85 -10.66
C ALA A 160 1.43 16.33 -10.87
N GLY A 161 0.97 17.01 -9.81
CA GLY A 161 0.86 18.48 -9.79
C GLY A 161 -0.36 19.07 -10.48
N ASN A 162 -1.48 18.35 -10.56
CA ASN A 162 -2.74 18.90 -11.10
C ASN A 162 -3.46 19.89 -10.16
N VAL A 163 -2.95 20.11 -8.94
CA VAL A 163 -3.48 21.09 -7.98
C VAL A 163 -2.39 22.13 -7.72
N ALA A 164 -2.76 23.41 -7.86
CA ALA A 164 -1.88 24.54 -7.56
C ALA A 164 -1.34 24.43 -6.13
N GLY A 165 -0.07 24.78 -5.90
CA GLY A 165 0.53 24.79 -4.56
C GLY A 165 0.81 23.41 -3.92
N HIS A 166 0.05 22.36 -4.24
CA HIS A 166 0.18 21.06 -3.57
C HIS A 166 1.60 20.46 -3.69
N MET A 167 2.24 20.53 -4.86
CA MET A 167 3.63 20.03 -5.01
C MET A 167 4.64 20.74 -4.09
N ALA A 168 4.41 22.02 -3.78
CA ALA A 168 5.25 22.75 -2.83
C ALA A 168 4.98 22.32 -1.39
N GLN A 169 3.70 22.16 -1.00
CA GLN A 169 3.32 21.59 0.31
C GLN A 169 3.88 20.16 0.50
N ALA A 170 3.91 19.37 -0.56
CA ALA A 170 4.46 18.02 -0.61
C ALA A 170 6.00 17.95 -0.58
N GLY A 171 6.72 19.07 -0.74
CA GLY A 171 8.18 19.08 -0.90
C GLY A 171 8.67 18.43 -2.21
N GLU A 172 7.80 18.33 -3.22
CA GLU A 172 8.07 17.75 -4.54
C GLU A 172 8.26 18.80 -5.65
N ALA A 173 8.15 20.08 -5.32
CA ALA A 173 8.38 21.21 -6.20
C ALA A 173 9.85 21.29 -6.69
N GLY A 174 10.03 21.48 -8.00
CA GLY A 174 11.30 21.95 -8.57
C GLY A 174 11.40 23.48 -8.54
N GLN A 175 12.59 24.02 -8.85
CA GLN A 175 12.87 25.47 -8.79
C GLN A 175 11.98 26.33 -9.73
N GLU A 176 11.32 25.73 -10.73
CA GLU A 176 10.51 26.43 -11.74
C GLU A 176 8.99 26.45 -11.44
N SER A 177 8.54 25.82 -10.35
CA SER A 177 7.13 25.37 -10.22
C SER A 177 6.07 26.42 -9.84
N HIS A 178 6.42 27.69 -9.60
CA HIS A 178 5.51 28.65 -8.96
C HIS A 178 4.45 29.31 -9.87
N SER A 179 4.38 28.96 -11.16
CA SER A 179 3.44 29.56 -12.13
C SER A 179 2.77 28.57 -13.10
N ALA A 180 2.85 27.26 -12.84
CA ALA A 180 2.39 26.23 -13.77
C ALA A 180 0.85 26.26 -13.98
N GLN A 181 0.43 26.34 -15.24
CA GLN A 181 -0.99 26.25 -15.66
C GLN A 181 -1.42 24.84 -16.08
N LYS A 182 -0.56 23.84 -15.91
CA LYS A 182 -0.76 22.43 -16.30
C LYS A 182 -0.08 21.52 -15.26
N PRO A 183 -0.44 20.23 -15.18
CA PRO A 183 0.29 19.26 -14.38
C PRO A 183 1.74 19.08 -14.88
N ALA A 184 2.60 18.57 -14.01
CA ALA A 184 4.03 18.44 -14.27
C ALA A 184 4.40 17.21 -15.10
N ALA A 185 3.81 16.04 -14.80
CA ALA A 185 4.10 14.77 -15.46
C ALA A 185 3.07 13.69 -15.06
N LEU A 186 3.03 12.59 -15.81
CA LEU A 186 2.49 11.32 -15.35
C LEU A 186 3.55 10.51 -14.60
N PHE A 187 3.11 9.64 -13.69
CA PHE A 187 3.92 8.54 -13.18
C PHE A 187 3.11 7.24 -13.19
N VAL A 188 3.77 6.10 -13.40
CA VAL A 188 3.15 4.79 -13.29
C VAL A 188 3.32 4.29 -11.85
N TYR A 189 2.23 3.86 -11.22
CA TYR A 189 2.28 3.20 -9.91
C TYR A 189 1.96 1.70 -9.98
N TYR A 190 1.32 1.21 -11.05
CA TYR A 190 1.09 -0.22 -11.25
C TYR A 190 1.04 -0.59 -12.73
N VAL A 191 1.66 -1.70 -13.09
CA VAL A 191 1.54 -2.34 -14.41
C VAL A 191 1.15 -3.81 -14.18
N PRO A 192 0.08 -4.33 -14.81
CA PRO A 192 -0.22 -5.75 -14.72
C PRO A 192 0.89 -6.57 -15.39
N PRO A 193 1.36 -7.68 -14.78
CA PRO A 193 2.40 -8.50 -15.39
C PRO A 193 1.88 -9.13 -16.68
N HIS A 194 2.68 -9.09 -17.75
CA HIS A 194 2.29 -9.63 -19.05
C HIS A 194 2.13 -11.16 -18.99
N PRO A 195 1.02 -11.72 -19.52
CA PRO A 195 0.55 -13.08 -19.20
C PRO A 195 1.48 -14.22 -19.63
N TYR A 196 2.43 -13.96 -20.53
CA TYR A 196 3.36 -14.96 -21.08
C TYR A 196 4.83 -14.73 -20.71
N THR A 197 5.14 -13.73 -19.87
CA THR A 197 6.53 -13.43 -19.46
C THR A 197 6.79 -13.87 -18.03
N VAL A 198 7.52 -14.98 -17.88
CA VAL A 198 8.16 -15.39 -16.62
C VAL A 198 9.66 -15.27 -16.84
N SER A 199 10.22 -14.07 -16.67
CA SER A 199 11.63 -13.81 -16.94
C SER A 199 12.25 -12.87 -15.91
N ASP A 200 13.54 -13.08 -15.63
CA ASP A 200 14.28 -12.34 -14.62
C ASP A 200 14.59 -10.90 -15.02
N PHE A 201 13.59 -10.02 -14.85
CA PHE A 201 13.77 -8.59 -15.02
C PHE A 201 14.35 -7.92 -13.76
N GLN A 202 15.06 -6.81 -14.02
CA GLN A 202 15.71 -5.93 -13.06
C GLN A 202 14.77 -5.55 -11.91
N ALA A 203 15.31 -5.46 -10.69
CA ALA A 203 14.54 -5.31 -9.46
C ALA A 203 13.57 -4.11 -9.49
N ASP A 204 13.98 -2.97 -10.04
CA ASP A 204 13.15 -1.76 -10.12
C ASP A 204 11.86 -1.92 -10.94
N LYS A 205 11.84 -2.82 -11.94
CA LYS A 205 10.64 -3.10 -12.74
C LYS A 205 9.66 -4.02 -12.02
N ARG A 206 10.15 -5.01 -11.25
CA ARG A 206 9.30 -5.90 -10.44
C ARG A 206 8.46 -5.14 -9.41
N ARG A 207 8.95 -3.99 -8.93
CA ARG A 207 8.23 -3.10 -8.01
C ARG A 207 6.90 -2.59 -8.59
N LEU A 208 6.83 -2.26 -9.88
CA LEU A 208 5.60 -1.82 -10.53
C LEU A 208 4.62 -2.97 -10.82
N GLU A 209 5.11 -4.22 -10.80
CA GLU A 209 4.30 -5.44 -10.91
C GLU A 209 3.74 -5.87 -9.54
N GLU A 210 4.31 -5.39 -8.43
CA GLU A 210 3.75 -5.60 -7.09
C GLU A 210 2.51 -4.72 -6.87
N PHE A 211 1.36 -5.36 -6.63
CA PHE A 211 0.06 -4.69 -6.60
C PHE A 211 -0.12 -3.78 -5.36
N PRO A 212 -0.18 -2.44 -5.52
CA PRO A 212 -0.08 -1.51 -4.40
C PRO A 212 -1.41 -1.19 -3.71
N VAL A 213 -2.55 -1.36 -4.39
CA VAL A 213 -3.82 -0.76 -3.98
C VAL A 213 -4.59 -1.64 -2.97
N THR A 214 -5.09 -1.04 -1.88
CA THR A 214 -6.09 -1.67 -1.00
C THR A 214 -7.27 -0.76 -0.68
N TYR A 215 -8.14 -1.20 0.22
CA TYR A 215 -9.40 -0.55 0.61
C TYR A 215 -9.59 -0.50 2.13
N ALA A 216 -8.57 -0.91 2.90
CA ALA A 216 -8.68 -1.10 4.35
C ALA A 216 -7.38 -0.86 5.12
N VAL A 217 -6.22 -1.03 4.47
CA VAL A 217 -4.92 -0.85 5.11
C VAL A 217 -3.96 -0.07 4.22
N ILE A 218 -3.00 0.62 4.83
CA ILE A 218 -1.74 1.01 4.21
C ILE A 218 -0.62 0.36 5.04
N GLU A 219 0.33 -0.29 4.38
CA GLU A 219 1.54 -0.80 5.04
C GLU A 219 2.61 0.27 5.09
N TYR A 220 3.29 0.38 6.23
CA TYR A 220 4.51 1.19 6.30
C TYR A 220 5.60 0.68 5.36
N PRO A 221 6.30 1.58 4.64
CA PRO A 221 7.49 1.21 3.89
C PRO A 221 8.55 0.66 4.85
N LYS A 222 9.08 -0.52 4.51
CA LYS A 222 10.20 -1.18 5.22
C LYS A 222 11.54 -0.89 4.54
N LEU A 223 11.60 0.19 3.76
CA LEU A 223 12.76 0.62 2.99
C LEU A 223 13.70 1.48 3.87
N PRO A 224 15.03 1.31 3.78
CA PRO A 224 15.98 2.19 4.45
C PRO A 224 15.74 3.67 4.13
N GLY A 225 15.91 4.55 5.11
CA GLY A 225 15.72 6.00 4.97
C GLY A 225 14.27 6.46 4.71
N ALA A 226 13.30 5.55 4.56
CA ALA A 226 11.90 5.91 4.33
C ALA A 226 11.29 6.54 5.59
N CYS A 227 10.90 7.81 5.50
CA CYS A 227 10.18 8.50 6.56
C CYS A 227 9.20 9.55 5.99
N LYS A 228 8.44 10.18 6.88
CA LYS A 228 7.42 11.18 6.53
C LYS A 228 6.41 10.64 5.49
N VAL A 229 5.81 9.49 5.79
CA VAL A 229 4.73 8.93 4.95
C VAL A 229 3.49 9.81 5.12
N GLN A 230 2.84 10.17 4.02
CA GLN A 230 1.73 11.12 4.00
C GLN A 230 0.59 10.62 3.11
N VAL A 231 -0.65 10.89 3.52
CA VAL A 231 -1.85 10.65 2.71
C VAL A 231 -1.90 11.68 1.59
N GLU A 232 -2.29 11.25 0.39
CA GLU A 232 -2.63 12.13 -0.71
C GLU A 232 -4.08 11.83 -1.13
N PRO A 233 -5.07 12.61 -0.65
CA PRO A 233 -6.47 12.35 -0.94
C PRO A 233 -6.79 12.85 -2.35
N GLU A 234 -7.20 11.93 -3.23
CA GLU A 234 -7.43 12.23 -4.65
C GLU A 234 -8.79 11.72 -5.15
N LEU A 235 -9.23 12.31 -6.26
CA LEU A 235 -10.21 11.68 -7.14
C LEU A 235 -9.49 10.62 -7.99
N GLY A 236 -9.90 9.36 -7.84
CA GLY A 236 -9.48 8.28 -8.73
C GLY A 236 -10.45 8.14 -9.90
N LEU A 237 -9.99 8.24 -11.13
CA LEU A 237 -10.78 8.13 -12.36
C LEU A 237 -10.50 6.78 -13.05
N LEU A 238 -11.52 5.93 -13.20
CA LEU A 238 -11.44 4.78 -14.09
C LEU A 238 -11.72 5.22 -15.51
N VAL A 239 -10.80 4.92 -16.42
CA VAL A 239 -10.94 5.09 -17.87
C VAL A 239 -10.72 3.75 -18.58
N ASP A 240 -11.40 3.55 -19.71
CA ASP A 240 -10.94 2.61 -20.73
C ASP A 240 -9.84 3.28 -21.56
N ILE A 241 -8.81 2.52 -21.95
CA ILE A 241 -7.75 2.97 -22.85
C ILE A 241 -8.05 2.48 -24.26
N VAL A 242 -8.27 3.41 -25.20
CA VAL A 242 -8.45 3.07 -26.61
C VAL A 242 -7.15 3.30 -27.35
N TYR A 243 -6.61 2.23 -27.94
CA TYR A 243 -5.39 2.29 -28.76
C TYR A 243 -5.73 2.52 -30.23
N SER A 244 -4.78 3.13 -30.94
CA SER A 244 -4.75 3.17 -32.41
C SER A 244 -4.87 1.78 -33.04
N LYS A 245 -5.38 1.70 -34.28
CA LYS A 245 -5.60 0.42 -35.00
C LYS A 245 -4.33 -0.42 -35.17
N ASP A 246 -3.17 0.22 -35.25
CA ASP A 246 -1.86 -0.44 -35.33
C ASP A 246 -1.16 -0.61 -33.96
N ARG A 247 -1.86 -0.25 -32.86
CA ARG A 247 -1.42 -0.29 -31.46
C ARG A 247 -0.08 0.44 -31.21
N LYS A 248 0.28 1.44 -32.00
CA LYS A 248 1.53 2.22 -31.83
C LYS A 248 1.40 3.43 -30.90
N LYS A 249 0.18 3.82 -30.57
CA LYS A 249 -0.14 4.88 -29.60
C LYS A 249 -1.48 4.66 -28.91
N VAL A 250 -1.68 5.28 -27.76
CA VAL A 250 -3.01 5.59 -27.20
C VAL A 250 -3.66 6.62 -28.11
N ASP A 251 -4.93 6.40 -28.45
CA ASP A 251 -5.74 7.26 -29.31
C ASP A 251 -6.61 8.19 -28.48
N HIS A 252 -7.38 7.64 -27.52
CA HIS A 252 -8.17 8.40 -26.57
C HIS A 252 -8.51 7.58 -25.30
N LEU A 253 -9.06 8.25 -24.29
CA LEU A 253 -9.53 7.64 -23.04
C LEU A 253 -11.05 7.79 -22.91
N VAL A 254 -11.72 6.78 -22.37
CA VAL A 254 -13.17 6.83 -22.12
C VAL A 254 -13.45 6.73 -20.62
N PRO A 255 -13.82 7.85 -19.95
CA PRO A 255 -14.16 7.85 -18.53
C PRO A 255 -15.37 6.96 -18.20
N ARG A 256 -15.28 6.24 -17.07
CA ARG A 256 -16.29 5.28 -16.62
C ARG A 256 -16.76 5.49 -15.18
N ARG A 257 -15.82 5.73 -14.25
CA ARG A 257 -16.14 5.77 -12.81
C ARG A 257 -15.23 6.73 -12.05
N VAL A 258 -15.73 7.26 -10.94
CA VAL A 258 -14.97 8.08 -9.99
C VAL A 258 -14.99 7.46 -8.59
N ALA A 259 -13.83 7.37 -7.95
CA ALA A 259 -13.63 6.79 -6.62
C ALA A 259 -12.89 7.76 -5.70
N ALA A 260 -13.05 7.59 -4.38
CA ALA A 260 -12.13 8.17 -3.42
C ALA A 260 -10.82 7.36 -3.44
N PHE A 261 -9.70 8.04 -3.66
CA PHE A 261 -8.38 7.44 -3.80
C PHE A 261 -7.40 8.03 -2.77
N ASN A 262 -6.39 7.25 -2.39
CA ASN A 262 -5.29 7.69 -1.54
C ASN A 262 -3.97 7.34 -2.23
N ASP A 263 -3.34 8.35 -2.84
CA ASP A 263 -2.05 8.23 -3.51
C ASP A 263 -0.87 8.32 -2.51
N CYS A 264 -0.99 7.57 -1.42
CA CYS A 264 -0.09 7.65 -0.27
C CYS A 264 1.39 7.61 -0.71
N SER A 265 2.20 8.44 -0.07
CA SER A 265 3.49 8.89 -0.59
C SER A 265 4.54 9.02 0.50
N ILE A 266 5.78 8.62 0.20
CA ILE A 266 6.94 8.78 1.09
C ILE A 266 7.62 10.12 0.78
N ARG A 267 7.53 11.11 1.68
CA ARG A 267 8.13 12.45 1.43
C ARG A 267 9.66 12.45 1.48
N SER A 268 10.26 11.54 2.24
CA SER A 268 11.71 11.41 2.35
C SER A 268 12.09 9.94 2.24
N LEU A 269 12.78 9.61 1.15
CA LEU A 269 13.25 8.26 0.82
C LEU A 269 14.68 8.38 0.30
N GLU A 270 15.62 7.72 0.97
CA GLU A 270 17.03 7.71 0.59
C GLU A 270 17.22 6.93 -0.73
N GLY A 271 18.05 7.44 -1.63
CA GLY A 271 18.31 6.82 -2.94
C GLY A 271 17.14 6.87 -3.95
N ALA A 272 16.05 7.59 -3.65
CA ALA A 272 14.91 7.71 -4.55
C ALA A 272 15.16 8.75 -5.66
N ASN A 273 15.46 8.27 -6.87
CA ASN A 273 15.64 9.13 -8.05
C ASN A 273 14.28 9.43 -8.72
N LYS A 274 13.50 8.39 -9.04
CA LYS A 274 12.18 8.53 -9.70
C LYS A 274 11.06 8.81 -8.69
N LEU A 275 10.07 9.61 -9.06
CA LEU A 275 8.89 9.84 -8.20
C LEU A 275 8.17 8.52 -7.89
N SER A 276 8.03 7.61 -8.86
CA SER A 276 7.27 6.37 -8.66
C SER A 276 7.80 5.49 -7.53
N MET A 277 9.09 5.57 -7.19
CA MET A 277 9.70 4.88 -6.03
C MET A 277 9.09 5.34 -4.70
N LYS A 278 8.78 6.63 -4.57
CA LYS A 278 8.08 7.21 -3.41
C LYS A 278 6.58 6.89 -3.39
N LYS A 279 6.02 6.49 -4.54
CA LYS A 279 4.59 6.26 -4.76
C LYS A 279 4.18 4.79 -4.61
N ASN A 280 4.99 3.84 -5.05
CA ASN A 280 4.75 2.40 -4.86
C ASN A 280 5.98 1.75 -4.23
N TRP A 281 5.85 1.41 -2.94
CA TRP A 281 6.80 0.65 -2.12
C TRP A 281 6.36 -0.81 -1.85
N GLY A 282 5.51 -1.34 -2.73
CA GLY A 282 4.96 -2.69 -2.65
C GLY A 282 3.50 -2.72 -2.18
N HIS A 283 3.08 -3.89 -1.67
CA HIS A 283 1.71 -4.15 -1.25
C HIS A 283 1.20 -3.12 -0.24
N ALA A 284 -0.02 -2.65 -0.47
CA ALA A 284 -0.69 -1.66 0.38
C ALA A 284 0.05 -0.33 0.54
N SER A 285 0.75 0.12 -0.50
CA SER A 285 1.23 1.50 -0.60
C SER A 285 0.14 2.49 -1.04
N LYS A 286 -1.01 2.04 -1.57
CA LYS A 286 -2.11 2.91 -2.06
C LYS A 286 -3.51 2.47 -1.62
N GLY A 287 -4.48 3.37 -1.77
CA GLY A 287 -5.87 3.13 -1.39
C GLY A 287 -6.89 3.50 -2.48
N ILE A 288 -7.97 2.71 -2.60
CA ILE A 288 -9.16 3.01 -3.38
C ILE A 288 -10.44 2.57 -2.65
N SER A 289 -11.49 3.38 -2.73
CA SER A 289 -12.80 3.07 -2.16
C SER A 289 -13.49 1.87 -2.84
N LEU A 290 -14.23 1.07 -2.06
CA LEU A 290 -15.02 -0.06 -2.58
C LEU A 290 -16.23 0.38 -3.41
N ARG A 291 -16.79 1.54 -3.08
CA ARG A 291 -17.84 2.18 -3.86
C ARG A 291 -17.21 3.27 -4.71
N SER A 292 -17.74 3.43 -5.91
CA SER A 292 -17.38 4.47 -6.87
C SER A 292 -18.65 4.93 -7.56
N PHE A 293 -18.71 6.19 -7.97
CA PHE A 293 -19.77 6.70 -8.81
C PHE A 293 -19.58 6.21 -10.25
N PRO A 294 -20.59 5.64 -10.92
CA PRO A 294 -20.58 5.60 -12.38
C PRO A 294 -20.66 7.04 -12.92
N ILE A 295 -20.00 7.30 -14.03
CA ILE A 295 -20.12 8.58 -14.75
C ILE A 295 -20.42 8.33 -16.22
N ASP A 296 -21.44 9.01 -16.74
CA ASP A 296 -21.85 8.91 -18.15
C ASP A 296 -21.21 10.00 -19.02
N SER A 297 -20.58 11.01 -18.39
CA SER A 297 -19.85 12.08 -19.06
C SER A 297 -18.78 12.67 -18.12
N PHE A 298 -17.74 13.22 -18.74
CA PHE A 298 -16.65 13.97 -18.08
C PHE A 298 -16.57 15.41 -18.63
N ALA A 299 -17.61 15.89 -19.30
CA ALA A 299 -17.68 17.24 -19.87
C ALA A 299 -18.03 18.32 -18.81
N PRO A 300 -17.78 19.61 -19.09
CA PRO A 300 -18.24 20.70 -18.23
C PRO A 300 -19.76 20.71 -18.02
N GLY A 301 -20.21 21.11 -16.84
CA GLY A 301 -21.60 21.15 -16.42
C GLY A 301 -22.21 19.79 -16.05
N THR A 302 -21.40 18.73 -15.96
CA THR A 302 -21.88 17.37 -15.65
C THR A 302 -21.59 16.97 -14.20
N PHE A 303 -21.98 15.76 -13.81
CA PHE A 303 -21.88 15.30 -12.41
C PHE A 303 -20.49 15.50 -11.78
N VAL A 304 -19.41 15.37 -12.56
CA VAL A 304 -18.04 15.50 -12.05
C VAL A 304 -17.68 16.92 -11.58
N ASP A 305 -18.34 17.97 -12.06
CA ASP A 305 -18.12 19.35 -11.58
C ASP A 305 -18.70 19.61 -10.20
N HIS A 306 -19.61 18.75 -9.76
CA HIS A 306 -20.21 18.81 -8.43
C HIS A 306 -19.49 17.91 -7.42
N LEU A 307 -18.45 17.18 -7.85
CA LEU A 307 -17.66 16.37 -6.93
C LEU A 307 -16.62 17.22 -6.21
N ALA A 308 -16.54 17.06 -4.90
CA ALA A 308 -15.43 17.53 -4.08
C ALA A 308 -14.83 16.38 -3.27
N LEU A 309 -13.55 16.54 -2.91
CA LEU A 309 -12.84 15.63 -2.02
C LEU A 309 -12.47 16.32 -0.71
N VAL A 310 -12.43 15.53 0.37
CA VAL A 310 -11.92 15.93 1.68
C VAL A 310 -11.37 14.71 2.40
N SER A 311 -10.47 14.89 3.37
CA SER A 311 -9.94 13.81 4.19
C SER A 311 -9.81 14.18 5.66
N TYR A 312 -9.90 13.15 6.50
CA TYR A 312 -9.80 13.24 7.95
C TYR A 312 -8.87 12.14 8.46
N MET A 313 -8.08 12.44 9.47
CA MET A 313 -7.21 11.52 10.19
C MET A 313 -7.76 11.29 11.60
N LYS A 314 -7.78 10.03 12.05
CA LYS A 314 -8.02 9.65 13.44
C LYS A 314 -6.74 9.13 14.07
N ARG A 315 -6.33 9.73 15.18
CA ARG A 315 -5.14 9.36 15.96
C ARG A 315 -5.48 9.39 17.43
N ASP A 316 -5.12 8.33 18.16
CA ASP A 316 -5.34 8.20 19.60
C ASP A 316 -6.80 8.42 20.08
N GLY A 317 -7.77 8.25 19.17
CA GLY A 317 -9.21 8.45 19.39
C GLY A 317 -9.75 9.76 18.81
N GLU A 318 -8.91 10.78 18.72
CA GLU A 318 -9.26 12.13 18.23
C GLU A 318 -9.27 12.19 16.70
N VAL A 319 -10.17 13.02 16.13
CA VAL A 319 -10.36 13.18 14.68
C VAL A 319 -10.00 14.60 14.25
N TYR A 320 -9.16 14.70 13.23
CA TYR A 320 -8.65 15.94 12.65
C TYR A 320 -8.96 16.00 11.16
N GLN A 321 -9.38 17.16 10.65
CA GLN A 321 -9.44 17.38 9.20
C GLN A 321 -8.02 17.47 8.63
N TYR A 322 -7.72 16.63 7.65
CA TYR A 322 -6.37 16.41 7.11
C TYR A 322 -6.12 17.17 5.81
N SER A 323 -7.14 17.28 4.95
CA SER A 323 -7.08 18.12 3.74
C SER A 323 -8.17 19.18 3.74
N VAL A 324 -7.90 20.29 3.06
CA VAL A 324 -8.91 21.28 2.71
C VAL A 324 -9.94 20.61 1.77
N LYS A 325 -11.16 21.14 1.74
CA LYS A 325 -12.16 20.79 0.73
C LYS A 325 -11.62 21.17 -0.65
N ALA A 326 -11.45 20.21 -1.54
CA ALA A 326 -10.99 20.43 -2.92
C ALA A 326 -12.07 20.01 -3.93
N PRO A 327 -12.82 20.97 -4.52
CA PRO A 327 -13.71 20.70 -5.64
C PRO A 327 -12.95 20.26 -6.90
N ALA A 328 -13.45 19.26 -7.61
CA ALA A 328 -12.81 18.71 -8.81
C ALA A 328 -12.62 19.75 -9.93
N ARG A 329 -13.61 20.64 -10.09
CA ARG A 329 -13.57 21.78 -11.04
C ARG A 329 -12.42 22.78 -10.80
N ASN A 330 -11.70 22.69 -9.68
CA ASN A 330 -10.55 23.54 -9.35
C ASN A 330 -9.19 22.91 -9.71
N TYR A 331 -9.15 21.72 -10.32
CA TYR A 331 -7.92 21.17 -10.90
C TYR A 331 -7.37 22.07 -12.02
N LEU A 332 -6.04 22.12 -12.19
CA LEU A 332 -5.37 22.91 -13.23
C LEU A 332 -5.80 22.50 -14.64
N LEU A 333 -5.87 21.19 -14.88
CA LEU A 333 -6.58 20.61 -16.02
C LEU A 333 -7.67 19.68 -15.52
N PHE A 334 -8.84 19.78 -16.14
CA PHE A 334 -9.98 18.89 -15.94
C PHE A 334 -10.69 18.64 -17.28
N HIS A 335 -11.72 17.80 -17.29
CA HIS A 335 -12.49 17.44 -18.49
C HIS A 335 -11.65 16.91 -19.66
N GLN A 336 -12.08 17.16 -20.91
CA GLN A 336 -11.37 16.78 -22.12
C GLN A 336 -9.92 17.31 -22.18
N PRO A 337 -9.61 18.57 -21.80
CA PRO A 337 -8.21 19.04 -21.74
C PRO A 337 -7.29 18.19 -20.86
N LEU A 338 -7.79 17.62 -19.75
CA LEU A 338 -7.03 16.69 -18.93
C LEU A 338 -6.85 15.34 -19.64
N LEU A 339 -7.91 14.79 -20.25
CA LEU A 339 -7.83 13.52 -20.97
C LEU A 339 -6.85 13.59 -22.15
N ASP A 340 -6.92 14.67 -22.94
CA ASP A 340 -6.04 14.91 -24.08
C ASP A 340 -4.57 15.03 -23.64
N TRP A 341 -4.32 15.78 -22.56
CA TRP A 341 -2.98 15.89 -21.97
C TRP A 341 -2.46 14.56 -21.41
N ILE A 342 -3.31 13.75 -20.77
CA ILE A 342 -2.93 12.40 -20.33
C ILE A 342 -2.54 11.53 -21.55
N VAL A 343 -3.30 11.59 -22.66
CA VAL A 343 -2.99 10.84 -23.90
C VAL A 343 -1.67 11.32 -24.52
N GLU A 344 -1.44 12.63 -24.57
CA GLU A 344 -0.16 13.24 -24.99
C GLU A 344 1.00 12.68 -24.15
N GLN A 345 0.92 12.76 -22.81
CA GLN A 345 1.97 12.24 -21.93
C GLN A 345 2.13 10.71 -21.99
N MET A 346 1.04 9.95 -22.15
CA MET A 346 1.09 8.49 -22.33
C MET A 346 1.92 8.08 -23.55
N ASN A 347 1.91 8.90 -24.61
CA ASN A 347 2.59 8.62 -25.87
C ASN A 347 3.98 9.27 -25.96
N GLU A 348 4.16 10.46 -25.38
CA GLU A 348 5.30 11.34 -25.70
C GLU A 348 6.24 11.63 -24.52
N GLN A 349 5.79 11.47 -23.26
CA GLN A 349 6.59 11.77 -22.07
C GLN A 349 7.93 11.02 -22.07
N LYS A 350 9.01 11.74 -21.81
CA LYS A 350 10.40 11.23 -21.82
C LYS A 350 10.89 10.89 -20.43
N ASP A 351 11.83 9.93 -20.38
CA ASP A 351 12.60 9.66 -19.18
C ASP A 351 13.44 10.90 -18.80
N THR A 352 13.45 11.24 -17.52
CA THR A 352 14.27 12.29 -16.91
C THR A 352 14.74 11.82 -15.54
N ASP A 353 15.60 12.55 -14.83
CA ASP A 353 16.05 12.13 -13.49
C ASP A 353 14.88 11.82 -12.53
N LYS A 354 13.75 12.53 -12.66
CA LYS A 354 12.55 12.38 -11.81
C LYS A 354 11.43 11.54 -12.44
N TRP A 355 11.28 11.59 -13.77
CA TRP A 355 10.15 11.04 -14.51
C TRP A 355 10.53 9.82 -15.33
N GLU A 356 9.57 8.93 -15.56
CA GLU A 356 9.73 7.76 -16.42
C GLU A 356 9.00 8.02 -17.75
N GLU A 357 9.39 7.35 -18.84
CA GLU A 357 8.48 7.20 -19.99
C GLU A 357 7.17 6.50 -19.54
N ILE A 358 6.11 6.56 -20.34
CA ILE A 358 4.84 5.88 -20.03
C ILE A 358 4.52 4.79 -21.07
N TRP A 359 4.80 5.06 -22.34
CA TRP A 359 4.50 4.13 -23.44
C TRP A 359 5.18 2.75 -23.27
N PRO A 360 6.50 2.63 -22.96
CA PRO A 360 7.14 1.32 -22.77
C PRO A 360 6.52 0.46 -21.66
N GLN A 361 5.97 1.09 -20.62
CA GLN A 361 5.32 0.44 -19.48
C GLN A 361 3.94 -0.10 -19.87
N LEU A 362 3.19 0.64 -20.70
CA LEU A 362 1.95 0.13 -21.31
C LEU A 362 2.24 -1.06 -22.22
N GLN A 363 3.33 -1.02 -23.01
CA GLN A 363 3.75 -2.17 -23.83
C GLN A 363 4.17 -3.38 -22.96
N GLN A 364 4.93 -3.15 -21.88
CA GLN A 364 5.33 -4.18 -20.92
C GLN A 364 4.12 -4.85 -20.23
N GLY A 365 3.02 -4.12 -20.02
CA GLY A 365 1.78 -4.64 -19.43
C GLY A 365 0.78 -5.28 -20.41
N ASP A 366 1.22 -5.72 -21.60
CA ASP A 366 0.36 -6.19 -22.70
C ASP A 366 -0.76 -5.22 -23.11
N TYR A 367 -0.44 -3.93 -23.13
CA TYR A 367 -1.35 -2.84 -23.50
C TYR A 367 -2.66 -2.88 -22.68
N PRO A 368 -2.62 -2.53 -21.38
CA PRO A 368 -3.78 -2.53 -20.48
C PRO A 368 -4.99 -1.84 -21.12
N THR A 369 -6.18 -2.44 -21.02
CA THR A 369 -7.41 -1.89 -21.63
C THR A 369 -8.10 -0.85 -20.76
N SER A 370 -7.64 -0.64 -19.53
CA SER A 370 -8.16 0.38 -18.62
C SER A 370 -7.06 0.93 -17.72
N SER A 371 -7.32 2.09 -17.10
CA SER A 371 -6.48 2.63 -16.03
C SER A 371 -7.32 3.23 -14.91
N TRP A 372 -6.88 3.04 -13.66
CA TRP A 372 -7.26 3.92 -12.56
C TRP A 372 -6.24 5.06 -12.47
N ILE A 373 -6.68 6.25 -12.83
CA ILE A 373 -5.86 7.45 -12.85
C ILE A 373 -6.09 8.24 -11.56
N ALA A 374 -5.04 8.41 -10.76
CA ALA A 374 -5.03 9.28 -9.59
C ALA A 374 -4.85 10.74 -10.10
N LEU A 375 -5.86 11.59 -9.96
CA LEU A 375 -5.94 12.88 -10.67
C LEU A 375 -5.15 14.04 -10.03
N GLY A 376 -4.50 13.81 -8.89
CA GLY A 376 -3.80 14.81 -8.09
C GLY A 376 -4.49 15.12 -6.76
N ALA A 377 -3.69 15.28 -5.70
CA ALA A 377 -4.19 15.48 -4.34
C ALA A 377 -4.55 16.92 -4.00
N GLY A 378 -5.60 17.06 -3.17
CA GLY A 378 -6.00 18.35 -2.60
C GLY A 378 -4.98 18.92 -1.61
N GLU A 379 -5.09 20.21 -1.31
CA GLU A 379 -4.24 20.90 -0.34
C GLU A 379 -4.43 20.37 1.10
N TYR A 380 -3.35 20.40 1.88
CA TYR A 380 -3.38 20.02 3.29
C TYR A 380 -3.91 21.13 4.20
N THR A 381 -4.48 20.75 5.34
CA THR A 381 -4.65 21.67 6.48
C THR A 381 -3.30 21.92 7.17
N ASP A 382 -3.24 22.89 8.09
CA ASP A 382 -2.08 23.07 8.99
C ASP A 382 -1.74 21.79 9.75
N TYR A 383 -2.76 21.01 10.14
CA TYR A 383 -2.57 19.69 10.72
C TYR A 383 -1.97 18.72 9.69
N GLY A 384 -2.60 18.57 8.52
CA GLY A 384 -2.18 17.58 7.51
C GLY A 384 -0.79 17.81 6.93
N SER A 385 -0.36 19.07 6.81
CA SER A 385 0.96 19.46 6.31
C SER A 385 2.09 19.19 7.32
N THR A 386 1.77 19.15 8.62
CA THR A 386 2.74 18.94 9.70
C THR A 386 2.69 17.54 10.32
N HIS A 387 1.58 16.82 10.17
CA HIS A 387 1.35 15.51 10.79
C HIS A 387 1.46 14.39 9.75
N PHE A 388 2.68 13.87 9.60
CA PHE A 388 2.92 12.59 8.93
C PHE A 388 2.26 11.44 9.70
N LEU A 389 1.99 10.37 8.96
CA LEU A 389 1.33 9.17 9.47
C LEU A 389 2.17 8.47 10.54
N LYS A 390 1.48 7.83 11.50
CA LYS A 390 2.03 6.84 12.45
C LYS A 390 1.27 5.50 12.36
N PRO A 391 1.89 4.37 12.76
CA PRO A 391 1.16 3.10 12.93
C PRO A 391 -0.07 3.27 13.83
N LEU A 392 -1.14 2.53 13.52
CA LEU A 392 -2.47 2.59 14.14
C LEU A 392 -3.33 3.84 13.86
N ASP A 393 -2.79 4.85 13.18
CA ASP A 393 -3.61 5.92 12.60
C ASP A 393 -4.69 5.32 11.68
N GLU A 394 -5.78 6.07 11.51
CA GLU A 394 -6.80 5.81 10.49
C GLU A 394 -6.98 7.05 9.63
N ILE A 395 -7.23 6.88 8.33
CA ILE A 395 -7.65 7.96 7.43
C ILE A 395 -9.00 7.60 6.82
N VAL A 396 -9.88 8.60 6.71
CA VAL A 396 -11.05 8.58 5.84
C VAL A 396 -10.84 9.61 4.74
N VAL A 397 -10.80 9.17 3.49
CA VAL A 397 -10.92 10.03 2.30
C VAL A 397 -12.35 9.93 1.78
N VAL A 398 -13.00 11.07 1.54
CA VAL A 398 -14.38 11.16 1.06
C VAL A 398 -14.41 11.89 -0.27
N VAL A 399 -15.14 11.35 -1.24
CA VAL A 399 -15.55 12.06 -2.46
C VAL A 399 -17.06 12.16 -2.45
N TYR A 400 -17.60 13.37 -2.63
CA TYR A 400 -19.03 13.66 -2.42
C TYR A 400 -19.59 14.68 -3.41
N ASP A 401 -20.89 14.61 -3.65
CA ASP A 401 -21.68 15.57 -4.44
C ASP A 401 -22.01 16.81 -3.59
N GLU A 402 -21.40 17.94 -3.92
CA GLU A 402 -21.62 19.24 -3.26
C GLU A 402 -23.06 19.74 -3.35
N ARG A 403 -23.88 19.23 -4.29
CA ARG A 403 -25.31 19.59 -4.35
C ARG A 403 -26.12 18.93 -3.23
N GLN A 404 -25.60 17.84 -2.66
CA GLN A 404 -26.19 17.11 -1.54
C GLN A 404 -25.51 17.46 -0.22
N MET A 405 -24.20 17.77 -0.24
CA MET A 405 -23.41 18.20 0.91
C MET A 405 -22.59 19.47 0.56
N PRO A 406 -23.20 20.67 0.56
CA PRO A 406 -22.50 21.91 0.19
C PRO A 406 -21.25 22.19 1.03
N ASP A 407 -21.31 21.90 2.33
CA ASP A 407 -20.21 22.12 3.28
C ASP A 407 -19.34 20.86 3.51
N GLY A 408 -19.64 19.77 2.79
CA GLY A 408 -19.06 18.44 3.04
C GLY A 408 -19.79 17.64 4.12
N PRO A 409 -19.27 16.45 4.48
CA PRO A 409 -19.87 15.62 5.51
C PRO A 409 -19.70 16.24 6.90
N ASP A 410 -20.78 16.28 7.69
CA ASP A 410 -20.70 16.74 9.08
C ASP A 410 -19.85 15.81 9.96
N MET A 411 -19.40 16.32 11.12
CA MET A 411 -18.51 15.55 12.00
C MET A 411 -19.17 14.28 12.57
N THR A 412 -20.51 14.24 12.70
CA THR A 412 -21.22 13.03 13.14
C THR A 412 -21.08 11.92 12.09
N SER A 413 -21.23 12.29 10.81
CA SER A 413 -21.02 11.43 9.66
C SER A 413 -19.57 10.98 9.56
N VAL A 414 -18.60 11.89 9.73
CA VAL A 414 -17.16 11.57 9.73
C VAL A 414 -16.80 10.58 10.85
N LEU A 415 -17.27 10.83 12.08
CA LEU A 415 -17.10 9.89 13.19
C LEU A 415 -17.73 8.52 12.86
N GLY A 416 -18.90 8.48 12.23
CA GLY A 416 -19.50 7.24 11.72
C GLY A 416 -18.66 6.54 10.66
N MET A 417 -17.99 7.27 9.77
CA MET A 417 -17.16 6.70 8.71
C MET A 417 -15.89 6.01 9.23
N PHE A 418 -15.25 6.56 10.28
CA PHE A 418 -14.16 5.89 11.01
C PHE A 418 -14.59 4.59 11.71
N GLU A 419 -15.89 4.42 11.87
CA GLU A 419 -16.52 3.27 12.52
C GLU A 419 -17.14 2.30 11.49
N ASP A 420 -16.75 2.41 10.22
CA ASP A 420 -17.21 1.62 9.06
C ASP A 420 -18.74 1.68 8.77
N ASN A 421 -19.42 2.71 9.26
CA ASN A 421 -20.77 3.06 8.79
C ASN A 421 -20.71 3.51 7.32
N PRO A 422 -21.79 3.38 6.53
CA PRO A 422 -21.83 3.99 5.21
C PRO A 422 -21.62 5.52 5.30
N PRO A 423 -20.97 6.15 4.32
CA PRO A 423 -21.04 7.59 4.18
C PRO A 423 -22.50 8.01 3.85
N PRO A 424 -22.85 9.30 4.01
CA PRO A 424 -24.15 9.82 3.55
C PRO A 424 -24.43 9.53 2.07
N ASP A 425 -25.70 9.58 1.68
CA ASP A 425 -26.07 9.51 0.26
C ASP A 425 -25.43 10.68 -0.51
N GLY A 426 -25.02 10.41 -1.74
CA GLY A 426 -24.20 11.34 -2.52
C GLY A 426 -22.69 11.31 -2.19
N ALA A 427 -22.22 10.42 -1.30
CA ALA A 427 -20.79 10.24 -1.01
C ALA A 427 -20.27 8.80 -1.21
N VAL A 428 -18.99 8.69 -1.55
CA VAL A 428 -18.18 7.45 -1.44
C VAL A 428 -16.98 7.71 -0.53
N MET A 429 -16.57 6.69 0.22
CA MET A 429 -15.46 6.80 1.16
C MET A 429 -14.43 5.69 1.01
N LEU A 430 -13.20 6.03 1.33
CA LEU A 430 -12.07 5.15 1.55
C LEU A 430 -11.62 5.32 3.00
N HIS A 431 -11.93 4.36 3.86
CA HIS A 431 -11.37 4.26 5.21
C HIS A 431 -10.15 3.31 5.15
N GLN A 432 -9.00 3.69 5.71
CA GLN A 432 -7.83 2.82 5.85
C GLN A 432 -7.16 2.97 7.22
N THR A 433 -6.65 1.87 7.77
CA THR A 433 -5.81 1.82 8.98
C THR A 433 -4.34 1.63 8.58
N PHE A 434 -3.42 2.35 9.22
CA PHE A 434 -1.99 2.25 8.91
C PHE A 434 -1.30 1.18 9.79
N VAL A 435 -0.55 0.26 9.16
CA VAL A 435 -0.07 -1.00 9.79
C VAL A 435 1.39 -1.33 9.50
#